data_AF-A0A316XH02-F1
#
_entry.id   AF-A0A316XH02-F1
#
_cell.length_a   1.000
_cell.length_b   1.000
_cell.length_c   1.000
_cell.angle_alpha   90.00
_cell.angle_beta   90.00
_cell.angle_gamma   90.00
#
_symmetry.space_group_name_H-M   'P 1'
#
loop_
_entity.id
_entity.type
_entity.pdbx_description
1 polymer ?
#
loop_
_entity_poly.entity_id
_entity_poly.type
_entity_poly.pdbx_seq_one_letter_code
_entity_poly.pdbx_strand_id
1 'polypeptide(L)'
;MEQLAIFEKYIDSFVITPEIIKESGFRKSQPDFYCLVAEDKGEIAGMLVYYFLPYTAENKPSIYMKELYVDENYRGQKIGEQLMDALKNEAQKNNCSQIKWTVAPWNDAGQRFYQRLGAKENKDWLHYEWKV
;
A
#
# COMPACT_ATOMS: atom_id res chain seq x y z
N MET A 1 11.51 -2.10 0.27
CA MET A 1 10.83 -3.25 0.91
C MET A 1 11.50 -3.65 2.22
N GLU A 2 12.81 -3.89 2.25
CA GLU A 2 13.51 -4.27 3.49
C GLU A 2 13.44 -3.20 4.59
N GLN A 3 13.75 -1.93 4.28
CA GLN A 3 13.61 -0.83 5.24
C GLN A 3 12.20 -0.68 5.83
N LEU A 4 11.16 -0.98 5.02
CA LEU A 4 9.78 -0.99 5.49
C LEU A 4 9.55 -2.13 6.50
N ALA A 5 10.07 -3.33 6.24
CA ALA A 5 9.96 -4.46 7.15
C ALA A 5 10.65 -4.19 8.50
N ILE A 6 11.75 -3.43 8.49
CA ILE A 6 12.39 -2.93 9.72
C ILE A 6 11.45 -1.95 10.44
N PHE A 7 10.92 -0.95 9.73
CA PHE A 7 10.02 0.05 10.32
C PHE A 7 8.75 -0.57 10.94
N GLU A 8 8.12 -1.50 10.24
CA GLU A 8 6.89 -2.18 10.65
C GLU A 8 7.14 -3.36 11.62
N LYS A 9 8.38 -3.60 12.02
CA LYS A 9 8.78 -4.62 13.02
C LYS A 9 8.45 -6.07 12.61
N TYR A 10 8.57 -6.40 11.33
CA TYR A 10 8.39 -7.76 10.81
C TYR A 10 9.60 -8.30 10.03
N ILE A 11 10.79 -7.68 10.17
CA ILE A 11 12.01 -8.08 9.46
C ILE A 11 12.36 -9.57 9.63
N ASP A 12 12.08 -10.17 10.78
CA ASP A 12 12.33 -11.60 11.04
C ASP A 12 11.52 -12.55 10.14
N SER A 13 10.43 -12.06 9.55
CA SER A 13 9.60 -12.79 8.59
C SER A 13 9.79 -12.31 7.14
N PHE A 14 10.74 -11.41 6.89
CA PHE A 14 10.96 -10.83 5.57
C PHE A 14 11.77 -11.78 4.67
N VAL A 15 11.10 -12.38 3.70
CA VAL A 15 11.71 -13.33 2.75
C VAL A 15 11.63 -12.86 1.30
N ILE A 16 11.21 -11.61 1.06
CA ILE A 16 11.01 -11.08 -0.29
C ILE A 16 12.36 -10.81 -0.95
N THR A 17 12.56 -11.38 -2.13
CA THR A 17 13.75 -11.17 -2.98
C THR A 17 13.37 -10.49 -4.30
N PRO A 18 14.34 -9.89 -5.03
CA PRO A 18 14.09 -9.32 -6.35
C PRO A 18 13.51 -10.34 -7.36
N GLU A 19 13.88 -11.62 -7.26
CA GLU A 19 13.35 -12.66 -8.16
C GLU A 19 11.88 -12.98 -7.84
N ILE A 20 11.50 -13.03 -6.55
CA ILE A 20 10.09 -13.18 -6.15
C ILE A 20 9.27 -12.00 -6.70
N ILE A 21 9.77 -10.78 -6.59
CA ILE A 21 9.11 -9.58 -7.13
C ILE A 21 8.93 -9.68 -8.65
N LYS A 22 9.97 -10.10 -9.38
CA LYS A 22 9.90 -10.28 -10.86
C LYS A 22 8.85 -11.32 -11.24
N GLU A 23 8.84 -12.47 -10.56
CA GLU A 23 7.90 -13.54 -10.85
C GLU A 23 6.46 -13.12 -10.56
N SER A 24 6.20 -12.65 -9.34
CA SER A 24 4.86 -12.30 -8.87
C SER A 24 4.28 -11.04 -9.52
N GLY A 25 5.10 -10.01 -9.74
CA GLY A 25 4.64 -8.70 -10.20
C GLY A 25 4.73 -8.47 -11.71
N PHE A 26 5.61 -9.16 -12.43
CA PHE A 26 5.90 -8.84 -13.83
C PHE A 26 5.72 -10.00 -14.81
N ARG A 27 5.90 -11.26 -14.37
CA ARG A 27 5.77 -12.43 -15.26
C ARG A 27 4.36 -13.02 -15.28
N LYS A 28 3.64 -12.97 -14.16
CA LYS A 28 2.26 -13.45 -14.07
C LYS A 28 1.26 -12.52 -14.78
N SER A 29 0.19 -13.13 -15.32
CA SER A 29 -0.97 -12.42 -15.84
C SER A 29 -2.25 -13.11 -15.34
N GLN A 30 -3.00 -12.54 -14.39
CA GLN A 30 -2.78 -11.26 -13.70
C GLN A 30 -1.65 -11.31 -12.65
N PRO A 31 -0.97 -10.18 -12.36
CA PRO A 31 0.08 -10.13 -11.35
C PRO A 31 -0.50 -10.29 -9.93
N ASP A 32 0.31 -10.81 -9.01
CA ASP A 32 -0.10 -11.00 -7.62
C ASP A 32 -0.27 -9.66 -6.87
N PHE A 33 0.43 -8.62 -7.31
CA PHE A 33 0.35 -7.26 -6.77
C PHE A 33 0.71 -6.22 -7.84
N TYR A 34 0.32 -4.98 -7.58
CA TYR A 34 0.71 -3.80 -8.33
C TYR A 34 1.53 -2.87 -7.45
N CYS A 35 2.40 -2.05 -8.06
CA CYS A 35 3.26 -1.14 -7.34
C CYS A 35 3.35 0.22 -8.05
N LEU A 36 3.22 1.30 -7.29
CA LEU A 36 3.56 2.65 -7.71
C LEU A 36 4.88 3.04 -7.05
N VAL A 37 5.77 3.66 -7.81
CA VAL A 37 7.06 4.15 -7.30
C VAL A 37 7.15 5.65 -7.49
N ALA A 38 7.70 6.33 -6.49
CA ALA A 38 8.14 7.71 -6.60
C ALA A 38 9.64 7.72 -6.85
N GLU A 39 10.06 8.40 -7.92
CA GLU A 39 11.46 8.53 -8.31
C GLU A 39 11.87 10.00 -8.28
N ASP A 40 13.03 10.29 -7.69
CA ASP A 40 13.70 11.59 -7.78
C ASP A 40 15.11 11.37 -8.35
N LYS A 41 15.36 11.90 -9.56
CA LYS A 41 16.66 11.85 -10.25
C LYS A 41 17.25 10.43 -10.38
N GLY A 42 16.43 9.42 -10.65
CA GLY A 42 16.88 8.04 -10.78
C GLY A 42 16.95 7.27 -9.46
N GLU A 43 16.68 7.91 -8.31
CA GLU A 43 16.61 7.24 -7.01
C GLU A 43 15.16 7.04 -6.58
N ILE A 44 14.87 5.87 -6.01
CA ILE A 44 13.52 5.55 -5.53
C ILE A 44 13.30 6.22 -4.18
N ALA A 45 12.44 7.24 -4.17
CA ALA A 45 12.08 8.01 -2.99
C ALA A 45 10.95 7.38 -2.17
N GLY A 46 10.13 6.53 -2.78
CA GLY A 46 9.02 5.85 -2.11
C GLY A 46 8.31 4.84 -2.99
N MET A 47 7.45 4.03 -2.36
CA MET A 47 6.66 3.02 -3.03
C MET A 47 5.29 2.82 -2.36
N LEU A 48 4.33 2.37 -3.14
CA LEU A 48 3.00 1.95 -2.68
C LEU A 48 2.63 0.65 -3.38
N VAL A 49 2.31 -0.38 -2.59
CA VAL A 49 1.90 -1.71 -3.10
C VAL A 49 0.42 -1.92 -2.86
N TYR A 50 -0.30 -2.42 -3.87
CA TYR A 50 -1.74 -2.65 -3.78
C TYR A 50 -2.19 -3.85 -4.61
N TYR A 51 -3.42 -4.30 -4.35
CA TYR A 51 -4.11 -5.33 -5.13
C TYR A 51 -5.59 -4.97 -5.32
N PHE A 52 -6.20 -5.56 -6.34
CA PHE A 52 -7.64 -5.43 -6.59
C PHE A 52 -8.42 -6.52 -5.85
N LEU A 53 -9.58 -6.13 -5.32
CA LEU A 53 -10.60 -6.98 -4.73
C LEU A 53 -11.81 -6.96 -5.68
N PRO A 54 -11.91 -7.91 -6.62
CA PRO A 54 -12.84 -7.80 -7.75
C PRO A 54 -14.30 -8.05 -7.39
N TYR A 55 -14.56 -8.92 -6.43
CA TYR A 55 -15.92 -9.33 -6.05
C TYR A 55 -16.35 -8.64 -4.76
N THR A 56 -17.34 -7.74 -4.86
CA THR A 56 -17.85 -6.95 -3.74
C THR A 56 -19.37 -6.85 -3.78
N ALA A 57 -19.99 -6.47 -2.67
CA ALA A 57 -21.43 -6.27 -2.58
C ALA A 57 -21.96 -5.15 -3.50
N GLU A 58 -21.10 -4.22 -3.92
CA GLU A 58 -21.46 -3.11 -4.81
C GLU A 58 -21.27 -3.44 -6.30
N ASN A 59 -20.84 -4.67 -6.62
CA ASN A 59 -20.50 -5.10 -7.98
C ASN A 59 -19.51 -4.16 -8.69
N LYS A 60 -18.62 -3.56 -7.89
CA LYS A 60 -17.47 -2.76 -8.32
C LYS A 60 -16.22 -3.26 -7.58
N PRO A 61 -15.06 -3.33 -8.23
CA PRO A 61 -13.84 -3.72 -7.54
C PRO A 61 -13.53 -2.73 -6.41
N SER A 62 -12.73 -3.17 -5.45
CA SER A 62 -12.06 -2.30 -4.48
C SER A 62 -10.56 -2.44 -4.63
N ILE A 63 -9.81 -1.45 -4.16
CA ILE A 63 -8.37 -1.61 -3.97
C ILE A 63 -8.10 -1.89 -2.50
N TYR A 64 -7.14 -2.77 -2.22
CA TYR A 64 -6.50 -2.84 -0.91
C TYR A 64 -5.04 -2.40 -1.06
N MET A 65 -4.65 -1.34 -0.37
CA MET A 65 -3.25 -0.93 -0.28
C MET A 65 -2.58 -1.76 0.81
N LYS A 66 -1.57 -2.54 0.41
CA LYS A 66 -0.81 -3.39 1.33
C LYS A 66 0.27 -2.61 2.06
N GLU A 67 1.04 -1.82 1.31
CA GLU A 67 2.20 -1.11 1.83
C GLU A 67 2.25 0.32 1.28
N LEU A 68 2.68 1.25 2.12
CA LEU A 68 3.12 2.59 1.72
C LEU A 68 4.41 2.92 2.46
N TYR A 69 5.46 3.24 1.73
CA TYR A 69 6.75 3.58 2.30
C TYR A 69 7.37 4.78 1.58
N VAL A 70 7.98 5.68 2.35
CA VAL A 70 8.79 6.79 1.85
C VAL A 70 10.13 6.72 2.56
N ASP A 71 11.21 6.73 1.78
CA ASP A 71 12.57 6.73 2.29
C ASP A 71 12.79 7.94 3.21
N GLU A 72 13.56 7.75 4.28
CA GLU A 72 13.69 8.72 5.36
C GLU A 72 14.25 10.06 4.87
N ASN A 73 15.15 10.04 3.88
CA ASN A 73 15.76 11.23 3.28
C ASN A 73 14.75 12.06 2.46
N TYR A 74 13.63 11.44 2.09
CA TYR A 74 12.59 12.02 1.25
C TYR A 74 11.30 12.36 2.01
N ARG A 75 11.26 12.09 3.33
CA ARG A 75 10.11 12.44 4.17
C ARG A 75 9.95 13.96 4.27
N GLY A 76 8.71 14.40 4.51
CA GLY A 76 8.36 15.83 4.56
C GLY A 76 8.17 16.50 3.20
N GLN A 77 8.47 15.81 2.09
CA GLN A 77 8.36 16.34 0.72
C GLN A 77 7.02 15.96 0.04
N LYS A 78 6.00 15.59 0.81
CA LYS A 78 4.66 15.17 0.34
C LYS A 78 4.64 13.95 -0.60
N ILE A 79 5.71 13.17 -0.69
CA ILE A 79 5.77 11.99 -1.57
C ILE A 79 4.69 10.96 -1.23
N GLY A 80 4.44 10.71 0.05
CA GLY A 80 3.35 9.83 0.47
C GLY A 80 1.97 10.32 0.00
N GLU A 81 1.74 11.64 0.01
CA GLU A 81 0.49 12.23 -0.48
C GLU A 81 0.34 12.01 -1.99
N GLN A 82 1.41 12.24 -2.75
CA GLN A 82 1.44 12.00 -4.20
C GLN A 82 1.20 10.53 -4.57
N LEU A 83 1.78 9.59 -3.82
CA LEU A 83 1.54 8.16 -4.00
C LEU A 83 0.07 7.79 -3.71
N MET A 84 -0.51 8.33 -2.64
CA MET A 84 -1.92 8.10 -2.31
C MET A 84 -2.88 8.70 -3.35
N ASP A 85 -2.56 9.88 -3.91
CA ASP A 85 -3.36 10.48 -4.97
C ASP A 85 -3.23 9.71 -6.29
N ALA A 86 -2.04 9.19 -6.60
CA ALA A 86 -1.85 8.26 -7.71
C ALA A 86 -2.69 6.98 -7.53
N LEU A 87 -2.76 6.43 -6.32
CA LEU A 87 -3.63 5.28 -6.02
C LEU A 87 -5.12 5.60 -6.20
N LYS A 88 -5.58 6.80 -5.78
CA LYS A 88 -6.96 7.26 -6.04
C LYS A 88 -7.25 7.31 -7.54
N ASN A 89 -6.31 7.80 -8.34
CA ASN A 89 -6.46 7.82 -9.80
C ASN A 89 -6.54 6.39 -10.38
N GLU A 90 -5.74 5.45 -9.88
CA GLU A 90 -5.85 4.04 -10.28
C GLU A 90 -7.19 3.42 -9.90
N ALA A 91 -7.72 3.72 -8.70
CA ALA A 91 -9.05 3.29 -8.30
C ALA A 91 -10.13 3.83 -9.26
N GLN A 92 -10.07 5.11 -9.62
CA GLN A 92 -11.04 5.74 -10.52
C GLN A 92 -10.99 5.14 -11.93
N LYS A 93 -9.79 4.98 -12.50
CA LYS A 93 -9.59 4.37 -13.84
C LYS A 93 -10.19 2.97 -13.93
N ASN A 94 -10.12 2.21 -12.83
CA ASN A 94 -10.60 0.83 -12.75
C ASN A 94 -12.03 0.73 -12.18
N ASN A 95 -12.78 1.84 -12.13
CA ASN A 95 -14.16 1.90 -11.60
C ASN A 95 -14.30 1.25 -10.20
N CYS A 96 -13.27 1.39 -9.37
CA CYS A 96 -13.29 0.89 -8.01
C CYS A 96 -14.19 1.76 -7.14
N SER A 97 -14.94 1.16 -6.21
CA SER A 97 -15.80 1.91 -5.29
C SER A 97 -15.05 2.45 -4.08
N GLN A 98 -13.95 1.83 -3.69
CA GLN A 98 -13.22 2.16 -2.46
C GLN A 98 -11.75 1.70 -2.50
N ILE A 99 -10.94 2.37 -1.68
CA ILE A 99 -9.59 1.95 -1.33
C ILE A 99 -9.58 1.63 0.17
N LYS A 100 -9.07 0.47 0.55
CA LYS A 100 -8.94 0.01 1.94
C LYS A 100 -7.49 -0.25 2.30
N TRP A 101 -7.15 -0.07 3.57
CA TRP A 101 -5.86 -0.46 4.14
C TRP A 101 -5.98 -0.57 5.65
N THR A 102 -4.95 -1.14 6.27
CA THR A 102 -4.76 -1.17 7.72
C THR A 102 -3.56 -0.33 8.09
N VAL A 103 -3.60 0.27 9.27
CA VAL A 103 -2.45 0.95 9.88
C VAL A 103 -2.27 0.38 11.28
N ALA A 104 -1.04 0.11 11.68
CA ALA A 104 -0.77 -0.45 12.99
C ALA A 104 -1.20 0.52 14.11
N PRO A 105 -1.76 0.03 15.23
CA PRO A 105 -2.21 0.90 16.33
C PRO A 105 -1.10 1.78 16.93
N TRP A 106 0.15 1.32 16.88
CA TRP A 106 1.30 2.07 17.37
C TRP A 106 1.78 3.18 16.41
N ASN A 107 1.31 3.17 15.15
CA ASN A 107 1.76 4.10 14.11
C ASN A 107 0.89 5.36 14.08
N ASP A 108 0.96 6.18 15.13
CA ASP A 108 0.20 7.42 15.25
C ASP A 108 0.49 8.41 14.10
N ALA A 109 1.72 8.40 13.60
CA ALA A 109 2.13 9.26 12.49
C ALA A 109 1.39 8.88 11.20
N GLY A 110 1.32 7.58 10.88
CA GLY A 110 0.53 7.05 9.78
C GLY A 110 -0.96 7.34 9.94
N GLN A 111 -1.52 7.13 11.13
CA GLN A 111 -2.93 7.43 11.42
C GLN A 111 -3.25 8.92 11.16
N ARG A 112 -2.45 9.85 11.69
CA ARG A 112 -2.60 11.30 11.43
C ARG A 112 -2.41 11.64 9.95
N PHE A 113 -1.46 11.00 9.28
CA PHE A 113 -1.24 11.19 7.85
C PHE A 113 -2.50 10.86 7.05
N TYR A 114 -3.10 9.69 7.26
CA TYR A 114 -4.32 9.28 6.55
C TYR A 114 -5.52 10.16 6.87
N GLN A 115 -5.71 10.56 8.13
CA GLN A 115 -6.80 11.46 8.53
C GLN A 115 -6.69 12.83 7.84
N ARG A 116 -5.48 13.39 7.71
CA ARG A 116 -5.25 14.65 6.97
C ARG A 116 -5.60 14.53 5.48
N LEU A 117 -5.45 13.34 4.89
CA LEU A 117 -5.87 13.06 3.51
C LEU A 117 -7.38 12.84 3.36
N GLY A 118 -8.15 12.98 4.44
CA GLY A 118 -9.61 12.80 4.46
C GLY A 118 -10.06 11.35 4.65
N ALA A 119 -9.15 10.41 4.91
CA ALA A 119 -9.51 9.03 5.22
C ALA A 119 -10.19 8.97 6.59
N LYS A 120 -11.15 8.06 6.73
CA LYS A 120 -11.87 7.80 7.98
C LYS A 120 -11.58 6.37 8.41
N GLU A 121 -11.39 6.19 9.72
CA GLU A 121 -11.31 4.86 10.33
C GLU A 121 -12.64 4.13 10.14
N ASN A 122 -12.59 2.88 9.67
CA ASN A 122 -13.75 2.01 9.63
C ASN A 122 -13.94 1.36 11.01
N LYS A 123 -15.09 1.61 11.65
CA LYS A 123 -15.44 1.07 12.98
C LYS A 123 -16.53 0.00 12.93
N ASP A 124 -16.98 -0.35 11.73
CA ASP A 124 -18.08 -1.29 11.53
C ASP A 124 -17.61 -2.75 11.57
N TRP A 125 -16.30 -2.99 11.41
CA TRP A 125 -15.73 -4.33 11.30
C TRP A 125 -14.52 -4.51 12.22
N LEU A 126 -14.45 -5.69 12.85
CA LEU A 126 -13.29 -6.14 13.62
C LEU A 126 -12.33 -6.94 12.73
N HIS A 127 -11.03 -6.83 12.98
CA HIS A 127 -9.99 -7.60 12.31
C HIS A 127 -9.73 -8.91 13.07
N TYR A 128 -9.80 -10.05 12.36
CA TYR A 128 -9.51 -11.38 12.88
C TYR A 128 -8.50 -12.07 11.97
N GLU A 129 -7.56 -12.82 12.56
CA GLU A 129 -6.55 -13.59 11.82
C GLU A 129 -6.26 -14.93 12.51
N TRP A 130 -5.80 -15.89 11.72
CA TRP A 130 -5.18 -17.13 12.19
C TRP A 130 -3.82 -17.30 11.52
N LYS A 131 -2.87 -17.83 12.29
CA LYS A 131 -1.59 -18.27 11.74
C LYS A 131 -1.75 -19.72 11.26
N VAL A 132 -1.54 -19.94 9.97
CA VAL A 132 -1.52 -21.26 9.31
C VAL A 132 -0.09 -21.68 9.04
#